data_AF-A0A399G0Y3-F1
#
_entry.id   AF-A0A399G0Y3-F1
#
_cell.length_a   1.000
_cell.length_b   1.000
_cell.length_c   1.000
_cell.angle_alpha   90.00
_cell.angle_beta   90.00
_cell.angle_gamma   90.00
#
_symmetry.space_group_name_H-M   'P 1'
#
loop_
_entity.id
_entity.type
_entity.pdbx_description
1 polymer ?
#
loop_
_entity_poly.entity_id
_entity_poly.type
_entity_poly.pdbx_seq_one_letter_code
_entity_poly.pdbx_strand_id
1 'polypeptide(L)'
;MEHEPQIQDLLTTLKRVAGAFKADGVPFALSGGFAAFARGAPPSRHDVDFAVLPEDAERALEVLAKAGLRPTDAVEDWLVKAYDGEILVDLIHSPADVPITSAMLDRATLLKVNSVHVPVLDATDLMIMRLRAFTEHECDFSGPLVTARALREQVDWARVCVETGGSPYARAFLVLLSRLGVISGKESGMPHEPPQYVAGHLQQALAEDPRTAEQGIRVRVVEDDIYLSGQVTCSRRRDRVLEVARERMPEYRVHDELSVVRFDGPVREERLT
;
A
#
# COMPACT_ATOMS: atom_id res chain seq x y z
N MET A 1 8.92 5.63 30.69
CA MET A 1 10.10 6.42 31.12
C MET A 1 11.41 5.61 31.04
N GLU A 2 11.38 4.28 30.88
CA GLU A 2 12.56 3.42 30.69
C GLU A 2 13.08 3.31 29.24
N HIS A 3 12.45 3.98 28.27
CA HIS A 3 12.73 3.78 26.83
C HIS A 3 13.49 4.92 26.15
N GLU A 4 13.66 6.04 26.84
CA GLU A 4 14.32 7.24 26.30
C GLU A 4 15.85 7.09 26.14
N PRO A 5 16.58 6.34 27.00
CA PRO A 5 18.02 6.13 26.84
C PRO A 5 18.36 5.40 25.53
N GLN A 6 17.62 4.35 25.21
CA GLN A 6 17.89 3.50 24.04
C GLN A 6 17.72 4.24 22.70
N ILE A 7 16.76 5.17 22.61
CA ILE A 7 16.58 5.99 21.40
C ILE A 7 17.73 7.00 21.24
N GLN A 8 18.24 7.57 22.34
CA GLN A 8 19.37 8.51 22.26
C GLN A 8 20.67 7.81 21.83
N ASP A 9 20.88 6.57 22.26
CA ASP A 9 22.05 5.77 21.84
C ASP A 9 21.98 5.42 20.34
N LEU A 10 20.79 5.03 19.86
CA LEU A 10 20.54 4.82 18.42
C LEU A 10 20.76 6.11 17.61
N LEU A 11 20.24 7.25 18.08
CA LEU A 11 20.45 8.54 17.43
C LEU A 11 21.92 8.97 17.45
N THR A 12 22.68 8.63 18.49
CA THR A 12 24.11 8.91 18.58
C THR A 12 24.88 8.08 17.56
N THR A 13 24.56 6.79 17.47
CA THR A 13 25.12 5.87 16.46
C THR A 13 24.82 6.37 15.05
N LEU A 14 23.56 6.73 14.76
CA LEU A 14 23.14 7.30 13.48
C LEU A 14 23.96 8.54 13.11
N LYS A 15 24.17 9.47 14.04
CA LYS A 15 24.98 10.68 13.80
C LYS A 15 26.43 10.34 13.48
N ARG A 16 27.02 9.37 14.18
CA ARG A 16 28.40 8.94 13.97
C ARG A 16 28.58 8.29 12.60
N VAL A 17 27.69 7.37 12.22
CA VAL A 17 27.68 6.71 10.90
C VAL A 17 27.50 7.73 9.78
N ALA A 18 26.47 8.57 9.87
CA ALA A 18 26.22 9.60 8.86
C ALA A 18 27.36 10.62 8.75
N GLY A 19 28.05 10.92 9.86
CA GLY A 19 29.24 11.76 9.88
C GLY A 19 30.42 11.12 9.14
N ALA A 20 30.69 9.83 9.41
CA ALA A 20 31.76 9.08 8.77
C ALA A 20 31.56 8.97 7.25
N PHE A 21 30.35 8.59 6.80
CA PHE A 21 30.05 8.49 5.37
C PHE A 21 30.20 9.82 4.64
N LYS A 22 29.82 10.94 5.25
CA LYS A 22 30.04 12.27 4.66
C LYS A 22 31.51 12.66 4.59
N ALA A 23 32.29 12.35 5.61
CA ALA A 23 33.71 12.69 5.66
C ALA A 23 34.50 11.95 4.55
N ASP A 24 34.14 10.70 4.27
CA ASP A 24 34.81 9.86 3.27
C ASP A 24 34.10 9.85 1.90
N GLY A 25 32.96 10.50 1.77
CA GLY A 25 32.19 10.60 0.52
C GLY A 25 31.57 9.29 0.06
N VAL A 26 31.07 8.47 0.98
CA VAL A 26 30.27 7.27 0.66
C VAL A 26 28.85 7.73 0.28
N PRO A 27 28.28 7.34 -0.89
CA PRO A 27 26.88 7.58 -1.20
C PRO A 27 25.97 6.75 -0.29
N PHE A 28 25.02 7.40 0.38
CA PHE A 28 24.11 6.72 1.31
C PHE A 28 22.79 7.46 1.50
N ALA A 29 21.80 6.75 2.04
CA ALA A 29 20.59 7.34 2.60
C ALA A 29 20.16 6.58 3.86
N LEU A 30 19.63 7.28 4.87
CA LEU A 30 18.97 6.67 6.01
C LEU A 30 17.75 5.88 5.53
N SER A 31 17.61 4.65 6.03
CA SER A 31 16.57 3.70 5.67
C SER A 31 15.77 3.23 6.90
N GLY A 32 14.89 2.26 6.68
CA GLY A 32 14.21 1.51 7.73
C GLY A 32 13.42 2.35 8.72
N GLY A 33 13.47 1.94 9.98
CA GLY A 33 12.64 2.53 11.03
C GLY A 33 12.96 4.00 11.33
N PHE A 34 14.25 4.37 11.30
CA PHE A 34 14.68 5.74 11.54
C PHE A 34 14.36 6.67 10.36
N ALA A 35 14.39 6.18 9.12
CA ALA A 35 13.92 6.96 7.98
C ALA A 35 12.41 7.24 8.07
N ALA A 36 11.63 6.23 8.45
CA ALA A 36 10.20 6.42 8.70
C ALA A 36 9.94 7.42 9.84
N PHE A 37 10.70 7.33 10.94
CA PHE A 37 10.64 8.28 12.05
C PHE A 37 10.96 9.71 11.62
N ALA A 38 12.03 9.90 10.84
CA ALA A 38 12.40 11.19 10.29
C ALA A 38 11.30 11.83 9.42
N ARG A 39 10.44 11.00 8.84
CA ARG A 39 9.28 11.41 8.02
C ARG A 39 7.96 11.50 8.79
N GLY A 40 7.97 11.28 10.11
CA GLY A 40 6.81 11.46 10.98
C GLY A 40 6.12 10.18 11.46
N ALA A 41 6.67 8.99 11.19
CA ALA A 41 6.24 7.77 11.85
C ALA A 41 6.72 7.73 13.32
N PRO A 42 6.15 6.86 14.18
CA PRO A 42 6.68 6.63 15.52
C PRO A 42 8.13 6.10 15.49
N PRO A 43 8.93 6.34 16.55
CA PRO A 43 10.33 5.91 16.58
C PRO A 43 10.47 4.39 16.60
N SER A 44 11.40 3.88 15.79
CA SER A 44 11.90 2.50 15.90
C SER A 44 12.82 2.35 17.12
N ARG A 45 12.96 1.12 17.62
CA ARG A 45 13.74 0.78 18.83
C ARG A 45 14.80 -0.31 18.61
N HIS A 46 15.04 -0.71 17.37
CA HIS A 46 15.83 -1.90 17.08
C HIS A 46 17.26 -1.53 16.66
N ASP A 47 17.39 -0.96 15.46
CA ASP A 47 18.62 -0.82 14.71
C ASP A 47 18.66 0.52 13.96
N VAL A 48 19.81 0.81 13.36
CA VAL A 48 19.99 1.95 12.46
C VAL A 48 20.32 1.44 11.06
N ASP A 49 19.39 1.62 10.13
CA ASP A 49 19.53 1.18 8.75
C ASP A 49 20.03 2.30 7.82
N PHE A 50 20.97 1.96 6.95
CA PHE A 50 21.39 2.82 5.83
C PHE A 50 21.32 2.04 4.52
N ALA A 51 20.78 2.67 3.49
CA ALA A 51 20.90 2.19 2.13
C ALA A 51 22.20 2.71 1.52
N VAL A 52 22.97 1.80 0.92
CA VAL A 52 24.23 2.06 0.20
C VAL A 52 24.21 1.37 -1.15
N LEU A 53 25.04 1.82 -2.09
CA LEU A 53 25.18 1.13 -3.37
C LEU A 53 25.87 -0.24 -3.16
N PRO A 54 25.50 -1.30 -3.89
CA PRO A 54 26.17 -2.60 -3.84
C PRO A 54 27.69 -2.52 -3.98
N GLU A 55 28.16 -1.71 -4.94
CA GLU A 55 29.59 -1.49 -5.19
C GLU A 55 30.31 -0.74 -4.07
N ASP A 56 29.59 -0.03 -3.20
CA ASP A 56 30.14 0.74 -2.09
C ASP A 56 30.00 0.02 -0.73
N ALA A 57 29.36 -1.15 -0.67
CA ALA A 57 29.06 -1.83 0.60
C ALA A 57 30.34 -2.16 1.42
N GLU A 58 31.35 -2.74 0.78
CA GLU A 58 32.64 -3.05 1.44
C GLU A 58 33.38 -1.77 1.86
N ARG A 59 33.44 -0.78 0.97
CA ARG A 59 34.03 0.54 1.25
C ARG A 59 33.33 1.23 2.42
N ALA A 60 32.01 1.11 2.53
CA ALA A 60 31.24 1.66 3.62
C ALA A 60 31.62 0.98 4.96
N LEU A 61 31.77 -0.35 4.99
CA LEU A 61 32.28 -1.06 6.17
C LEU A 61 33.68 -0.61 6.58
N GLU A 62 34.59 -0.42 5.62
CA GLU A 62 35.95 0.08 5.91
C GLU A 62 35.91 1.47 6.56
N VAL A 63 35.04 2.36 6.08
CA VAL A 63 34.83 3.69 6.65
C VAL A 63 34.29 3.58 8.08
N LEU A 64 33.33 2.68 8.33
CA LEU A 64 32.83 2.44 9.70
C LEU A 64 33.90 1.86 10.61
N ALA A 65 34.75 0.97 10.12
CA ALA A 65 35.89 0.42 10.86
C ALA A 65 36.88 1.52 11.27
N LYS A 66 37.23 2.43 10.35
CA LYS A 66 38.08 3.61 10.62
C LYS A 66 37.44 4.55 11.65
N ALA A 67 36.11 4.65 11.64
CA ALA A 67 35.35 5.41 12.63
C ALA A 67 35.21 4.70 13.98
N GLY A 68 35.75 3.48 14.13
CA GLY A 68 35.78 2.70 15.37
C GLY A 68 34.56 1.82 15.61
N LEU A 69 33.71 1.61 14.60
CA LEU A 69 32.67 0.58 14.63
C LEU A 69 33.31 -0.78 14.28
N ARG A 70 32.68 -1.88 14.70
CA ARG A 70 33.17 -3.23 14.39
C ARG A 70 32.34 -3.86 13.27
N PRO A 71 32.86 -4.02 12.05
CA PRO A 71 32.25 -4.88 11.04
C PRO A 71 32.05 -6.31 11.57
N THR A 72 31.01 -6.98 11.09
CA THR A 72 30.75 -8.39 11.38
C THR A 72 30.36 -9.10 10.08
N ASP A 73 30.60 -10.40 10.02
CA ASP A 73 30.09 -11.22 8.93
C ASP A 73 28.55 -11.25 9.02
N ALA A 74 27.91 -10.94 7.90
CA ALA A 74 26.47 -11.14 7.70
C ALA A 74 26.26 -12.47 6.99
N VAL A 75 25.21 -13.20 7.39
CA VAL A 75 24.79 -14.42 6.65
C VAL A 75 23.89 -14.07 5.48
N GLU A 76 23.38 -12.84 5.47
CA GLU A 76 22.47 -12.30 4.49
C GLU A 76 23.21 -11.68 3.30
N ASP A 77 22.90 -12.11 2.08
CA ASP A 77 23.53 -11.62 0.84
C ASP A 77 23.07 -10.21 0.42
N TRP A 78 22.16 -9.58 1.17
CA TRP A 78 21.52 -8.32 0.79
C TRP A 78 21.95 -7.10 1.63
N LEU A 79 22.74 -7.33 2.68
CA LEU A 79 23.30 -6.28 3.52
C LEU A 79 24.69 -6.66 4.04
N VAL A 80 25.36 -5.67 4.62
CA VAL A 80 26.52 -5.88 5.49
C VAL A 80 26.30 -5.15 6.81
N LYS A 81 26.94 -5.61 7.89
CA LYS A 81 26.62 -5.14 9.26
C LYS A 81 27.85 -4.65 10.01
N ALA A 82 27.64 -3.67 10.88
CA ALA A 82 28.63 -3.22 11.85
C ALA A 82 27.99 -2.90 13.19
N TYR A 83 28.78 -2.94 14.26
CA TYR A 83 28.35 -2.57 15.61
C TYR A 83 29.02 -1.28 16.09
N ASP A 84 28.24 -0.36 16.67
CA ASP A 84 28.72 0.70 17.55
C ASP A 84 28.42 0.34 19.01
N GLY A 85 29.42 -0.19 19.72
CA GLY A 85 29.17 -0.86 21.00
C GLY A 85 28.23 -2.05 20.82
N GLU A 86 27.03 -1.94 21.38
CA GLU A 86 25.96 -2.95 21.28
C GLU A 86 24.91 -2.61 20.21
N ILE A 87 25.00 -1.42 19.59
CA ILE A 87 24.02 -0.95 18.60
C ILE A 87 24.38 -1.51 17.23
N LEU A 88 23.44 -2.23 16.62
CA LEU A 88 23.57 -2.76 15.27
C LEU A 88 23.30 -1.67 14.23
N VAL A 89 24.16 -1.64 13.20
CA VAL A 89 24.03 -0.80 12.02
C VAL A 89 23.99 -1.71 10.79
N ASP A 90 22.87 -1.66 10.06
CA ASP A 90 22.66 -2.42 8.85
C ASP A 90 22.90 -1.54 7.61
N LEU A 91 23.80 -1.99 6.73
CA LEU A 91 24.08 -1.35 5.45
C LEU A 91 23.45 -2.18 4.33
N ILE A 92 22.24 -1.79 3.97
CA ILE A 92 21.38 -2.48 3.01
C ILE A 92 21.80 -2.08 1.59
N HIS A 93 22.14 -3.07 0.76
CA HIS A 93 22.51 -2.83 -0.63
C HIS A 93 21.63 -3.56 -1.66
N SER A 94 20.93 -4.64 -1.27
CA SER A 94 20.06 -5.36 -2.21
C SER A 94 18.79 -5.93 -1.57
N PRO A 95 17.94 -5.07 -0.95
CA PRO A 95 16.73 -5.53 -0.26
C PRO A 95 15.80 -6.31 -1.18
N ALA A 96 15.39 -7.51 -0.75
CA ALA A 96 14.51 -8.41 -1.53
C ALA A 96 15.01 -8.62 -2.98
N ASP A 97 16.31 -8.89 -3.14
CA ASP A 97 17.01 -9.11 -4.42
C ASP A 97 16.97 -7.94 -5.39
N VAL A 98 16.67 -6.74 -4.90
CA VAL A 98 16.59 -5.53 -5.71
C VAL A 98 17.70 -4.58 -5.27
N PRO A 99 18.69 -4.29 -6.11
CA PRO A 99 19.82 -3.45 -5.73
C PRO A 99 19.36 -2.02 -5.42
N ILE A 100 19.96 -1.42 -4.40
CA ILE A 100 19.90 0.02 -4.17
C ILE A 100 20.61 0.71 -5.34
N THR A 101 19.96 1.70 -5.92
CA THR A 101 20.48 2.41 -7.10
C THR A 101 20.85 3.86 -6.77
N SER A 102 21.73 4.44 -7.57
CA SER A 102 22.03 5.88 -7.49
C SER A 102 20.77 6.72 -7.61
N ALA A 103 19.85 6.36 -8.52
CA ALA A 103 18.57 7.03 -8.66
C ALA A 103 17.69 6.99 -7.39
N MET A 104 17.77 5.93 -6.58
CA MET A 104 17.10 5.88 -5.26
C MET A 104 17.76 6.85 -4.27
N LEU A 105 19.10 6.86 -4.22
CA LEU A 105 19.84 7.76 -3.34
C LEU A 105 19.66 9.24 -3.74
N ASP A 106 19.60 9.54 -5.04
CA ASP A 106 19.39 10.89 -5.57
C ASP A 106 18.00 11.46 -5.23
N ARG A 107 16.99 10.60 -5.05
CA ARG A 107 15.66 11.00 -4.57
C ARG A 107 15.61 11.23 -3.05
N ALA A 108 16.65 10.84 -2.31
CA ALA A 108 16.66 11.00 -0.86
C ALA A 108 16.58 12.48 -0.48
N THR A 109 15.76 12.78 0.51
CA THR A 109 15.55 14.15 0.99
C THR A 109 16.48 14.42 2.17
N LEU A 110 17.21 15.53 2.15
CA LEU A 110 18.02 15.93 3.30
C LEU A 110 17.10 16.41 4.45
N LEU A 111 16.91 15.57 5.46
CA LEU A 111 16.04 15.87 6.62
C LEU A 111 16.86 16.02 7.90
N LYS A 112 16.37 16.85 8.82
CA LYS A 112 16.96 16.99 10.15
C LYS A 112 16.47 15.87 11.06
N VAL A 113 17.37 14.95 11.41
CA VAL A 113 17.12 13.88 12.39
C VAL A 113 17.82 14.25 13.68
N ASN A 114 17.04 14.63 14.69
CA ASN A 114 17.53 15.23 15.94
C ASN A 114 18.38 16.50 15.67
N SER A 115 19.71 16.38 15.62
CA SER A 115 20.65 17.51 15.46
C SER A 115 21.49 17.45 14.18
N VAL A 116 21.29 16.43 13.33
CA VAL A 116 22.09 16.23 12.12
C VAL A 116 21.18 16.15 10.89
N HIS A 117 21.58 16.81 9.81
CA HIS A 117 20.93 16.66 8.51
C HIS A 117 21.42 15.38 7.86
N VAL A 118 20.55 14.47 7.45
CA VAL A 118 20.92 13.19 6.84
C VAL A 118 20.07 12.99 5.58
N PRO A 119 20.62 12.51 4.46
CA PRO A 119 19.78 12.08 3.33
C PRO A 119 18.88 10.95 3.81
N VAL A 120 17.56 11.08 3.65
CA VAL A 120 16.57 10.08 4.08
C VAL A 120 15.86 9.56 2.84
N LEU A 121 15.82 8.24 2.66
CA LEU A 121 15.15 7.60 1.52
C LEU A 121 13.72 8.11 1.33
N ASP A 122 13.27 8.17 0.09
CA ASP A 122 11.90 8.57 -0.26
C ASP A 122 10.86 7.68 0.45
N ALA A 123 9.73 8.28 0.85
CA ALA A 123 8.68 7.54 1.57
C ALA A 123 8.12 6.38 0.73
N THR A 124 8.03 6.56 -0.58
CA THR A 124 7.58 5.53 -1.53
C THR A 124 8.59 4.39 -1.61
N ASP A 125 9.88 4.71 -1.72
CA ASP A 125 10.94 3.69 -1.77
C ASP A 125 10.99 2.88 -0.46
N LEU A 126 10.84 3.53 0.70
CA LEU A 126 10.73 2.85 2.00
C LEU A 126 9.54 1.89 2.05
N MET A 127 8.38 2.30 1.52
CA MET A 127 7.20 1.44 1.48
C MET A 127 7.39 0.26 0.52
N ILE A 128 7.92 0.49 -0.68
CA ILE A 128 8.22 -0.58 -1.65
C ILE A 128 9.18 -1.60 -1.05
N MET A 129 10.30 -1.14 -0.47
CA MET A 129 11.28 -2.01 0.18
C MET A 129 10.62 -2.85 1.28
N ARG A 130 9.81 -2.22 2.13
CA ARG A 130 9.11 -2.92 3.22
C ARG A 130 8.16 -4.00 2.71
N LEU A 131 7.35 -3.70 1.70
CA LEU A 131 6.35 -4.65 1.21
C LEU A 131 6.95 -5.79 0.39
N ARG A 132 8.11 -5.57 -0.24
CA ARG A 132 8.86 -6.62 -0.94
C ARG A 132 9.53 -7.60 0.01
N ALA A 133 9.86 -7.17 1.22
CA ALA A 133 10.45 -8.04 2.25
C ALA A 133 9.46 -9.09 2.80
N PHE A 134 8.16 -9.00 2.50
CA PHE A 134 7.21 -9.98 3.00
C PHE A 134 7.37 -11.36 2.36
N THR A 135 7.45 -12.38 3.23
CA THR A 135 7.54 -13.80 2.86
C THR A 135 6.57 -14.65 3.69
N GLU A 136 6.54 -15.96 3.45
CA GLU A 136 5.77 -16.89 4.28
C GLU A 136 6.27 -16.98 5.73
N HIS A 137 7.54 -16.64 5.96
CA HIS A 137 8.17 -16.63 7.28
C HIS A 137 8.16 -15.25 7.93
N GLU A 138 8.08 -14.19 7.13
CA GLU A 138 8.12 -12.81 7.58
C GLU A 138 6.97 -12.02 6.97
N CYS A 139 5.80 -12.08 7.60
CA CYS A 139 4.61 -11.33 7.19
C CYS A 139 3.87 -10.78 8.41
N ASP A 140 4.48 -9.81 9.09
CA ASP A 140 3.83 -9.02 10.15
C ASP A 140 3.43 -7.62 9.64
N PHE A 141 2.13 -7.37 9.58
CA PHE A 141 1.57 -6.09 9.14
C PHE A 141 1.55 -5.01 10.22
N SER A 142 1.84 -5.33 11.48
CA SER A 142 1.69 -4.42 12.62
C SER A 142 2.50 -3.12 12.45
N GLY A 143 3.82 -3.23 12.26
CA GLY A 143 4.73 -2.11 12.04
C GLY A 143 4.50 -1.39 10.69
N PRO A 144 4.41 -2.12 9.57
CA PRO A 144 4.09 -1.55 8.26
C PRO A 144 2.79 -0.74 8.25
N LEU A 145 1.73 -1.19 8.93
CA LEU A 145 0.45 -0.48 9.01
C LEU A 145 0.58 0.88 9.72
N VAL A 146 1.33 0.92 10.83
CA VAL A 146 1.60 2.17 11.55
C VAL A 146 2.38 3.14 10.67
N THR A 147 3.40 2.64 9.97
CA THR A 147 4.22 3.44 9.05
C THR A 147 3.39 3.97 7.89
N ALA A 148 2.58 3.11 7.25
CA ALA A 148 1.70 3.49 6.14
C ALA A 148 0.73 4.61 6.55
N ARG A 149 0.11 4.51 7.73
CA ARG A 149 -0.81 5.56 8.24
C ARG A 149 -0.13 6.91 8.45
N ALA A 150 1.08 6.89 9.01
CA ALA A 150 1.85 8.10 9.28
C ALA A 150 2.33 8.77 8.00
N LEU A 151 2.75 7.97 7.01
CA LEU A 151 3.37 8.45 5.78
C LEU A 151 2.40 8.55 4.59
N ARG A 152 1.10 8.30 4.79
CA ARG A 152 0.12 8.14 3.69
C ARG A 152 0.10 9.26 2.66
N GLU A 153 0.33 10.51 3.06
CA GLU A 153 0.30 11.68 2.17
C GLU A 153 1.65 11.89 1.45
N GLN A 154 2.71 11.19 1.87
CA GLN A 154 4.06 11.28 1.31
C GLN A 154 4.37 10.14 0.34
N VAL A 155 3.58 9.07 0.37
CA VAL A 155 3.80 7.87 -0.43
C VAL A 155 3.04 7.95 -1.74
N ASP A 156 3.74 7.73 -2.86
CA ASP A 156 3.09 7.48 -4.15
C ASP A 156 2.55 6.04 -4.18
N TRP A 157 1.30 5.87 -3.76
CA TRP A 157 0.64 4.58 -3.69
C TRP A 157 0.44 3.91 -5.06
N ALA A 158 0.31 4.68 -6.13
CA ALA A 158 0.22 4.13 -7.48
C ALA A 158 1.53 3.42 -7.87
N ARG A 159 2.67 4.07 -7.59
CA ARG A 159 3.99 3.47 -7.79
C ARG A 159 4.21 2.25 -6.90
N VAL A 160 3.81 2.30 -5.63
CA VAL A 160 3.87 1.13 -4.73
C VAL A 160 3.11 -0.06 -5.34
N CYS A 161 1.87 0.15 -5.79
CA CYS A 161 1.06 -0.92 -6.37
C CYS A 161 1.71 -1.57 -7.59
N VAL A 162 2.27 -0.76 -8.50
CA VAL A 162 2.97 -1.26 -9.70
C VAL A 162 4.21 -2.05 -9.30
N GLU A 163 5.05 -1.50 -8.44
CA GLU A 163 6.34 -2.10 -8.10
C GLU A 163 6.24 -3.30 -7.16
N THR A 164 5.15 -3.45 -6.41
CA THR A 164 4.93 -4.60 -5.51
C THR A 164 3.89 -5.58 -6.05
N GLY A 165 3.40 -5.39 -7.29
CA GLY A 165 2.26 -6.13 -7.84
C GLY A 165 2.44 -7.65 -7.94
N GLY A 166 3.70 -8.12 -7.97
CA GLY A 166 4.05 -9.54 -7.97
C GLY A 166 3.99 -10.23 -6.59
N SER A 167 3.89 -9.48 -5.49
CA SER A 167 3.83 -10.04 -4.14
C SER A 167 2.37 -10.21 -3.67
N PRO A 168 1.89 -11.43 -3.39
CA PRO A 168 0.55 -11.64 -2.84
C PRO A 168 0.41 -11.01 -1.44
N TYR A 169 1.48 -10.98 -0.65
CA TYR A 169 1.52 -10.34 0.67
C TYR A 169 1.36 -8.83 0.58
N ALA A 170 2.10 -8.18 -0.34
CA ALA A 170 1.97 -6.75 -0.59
C ALA A 170 0.55 -6.39 -1.05
N ARG A 171 -0.02 -7.21 -1.95
CA ARG A 171 -1.41 -7.03 -2.41
C ARG A 171 -2.41 -7.14 -1.26
N ALA A 172 -2.27 -8.14 -0.38
CA ALA A 172 -3.13 -8.29 0.79
C ALA A 172 -3.03 -7.07 1.73
N PHE A 173 -1.82 -6.54 1.93
CA PHE A 173 -1.59 -5.35 2.74
C PHE A 173 -2.24 -4.10 2.11
N LEU A 174 -2.09 -3.88 0.81
CA LEU A 174 -2.71 -2.75 0.10
C LEU A 174 -4.26 -2.81 0.15
N VAL A 175 -4.83 -4.01 0.04
CA VAL A 175 -6.28 -4.23 0.26
C VAL A 175 -6.67 -3.85 1.69
N LEU A 176 -5.90 -4.27 2.68
CA LEU A 176 -6.14 -3.89 4.08
C LEU A 176 -6.09 -2.37 4.26
N LEU A 177 -5.09 -1.69 3.69
CA LEU A 177 -4.99 -0.22 3.76
C LEU A 177 -6.21 0.47 3.16
N SER A 178 -6.68 0.00 2.01
CA SER A 178 -7.88 0.53 1.36
C SER A 178 -9.14 0.32 2.21
N ARG A 179 -9.34 -0.90 2.74
CA ARG A 179 -10.48 -1.22 3.61
C ARG A 179 -10.47 -0.46 4.94
N LEU A 180 -9.29 -0.10 5.42
CA LEU A 180 -9.12 0.72 6.63
C LEU A 180 -9.19 2.23 6.36
N GLY A 181 -9.43 2.66 5.12
CA GLY A 181 -9.48 4.07 4.73
C GLY A 181 -8.14 4.80 4.88
N VAL A 182 -7.02 4.07 4.82
CA VAL A 182 -5.67 4.65 4.85
C VAL A 182 -5.27 5.19 3.49
N ILE A 183 -5.68 4.48 2.43
CA ILE A 183 -5.50 4.85 1.03
C ILE A 183 -6.86 4.73 0.31
N SER A 184 -7.04 5.46 -0.79
CA SER A 184 -8.26 5.33 -1.59
C SER A 184 -8.30 4.00 -2.36
N GLY A 185 -9.50 3.57 -2.76
CA GLY A 185 -9.66 2.38 -3.61
C GLY A 185 -8.90 2.49 -4.94
N LYS A 186 -8.86 3.69 -5.54
CA LYS A 186 -8.14 3.97 -6.79
C LYS A 186 -6.61 3.86 -6.61
N GLU A 187 -6.09 4.26 -5.45
CA GLU A 187 -4.66 4.17 -5.11
C GLU A 187 -4.19 2.75 -4.79
N SER A 188 -5.10 1.83 -4.45
CA SER A 188 -4.75 0.44 -4.15
C SER A 188 -4.47 -0.44 -5.38
N GLY A 189 -4.57 0.13 -6.59
CA GLY A 189 -4.39 -0.58 -7.85
C GLY A 189 -5.43 -1.68 -8.12
N MET A 190 -6.47 -1.76 -7.28
CA MET A 190 -7.58 -2.68 -7.44
C MET A 190 -8.61 -2.10 -8.40
N PRO A 191 -9.23 -2.92 -9.27
CA PRO A 191 -10.52 -2.58 -9.85
C PRO A 191 -11.51 -2.25 -8.70
N HIS A 192 -12.43 -1.30 -8.94
CA HIS A 192 -13.65 -1.19 -8.12
C HIS A 192 -14.25 -2.59 -7.92
N GLU A 193 -14.86 -2.85 -6.75
CA GLU A 193 -15.40 -4.16 -6.26
C GLU A 193 -15.48 -5.29 -7.31
N PRO A 194 -15.03 -6.53 -7.00
CA PRO A 194 -15.07 -7.61 -7.99
C PRO A 194 -16.45 -7.69 -8.65
N PRO A 195 -16.56 -7.77 -10.00
CA PRO A 195 -17.79 -7.52 -10.76
C PRO A 195 -19.05 -8.23 -10.22
N GLN A 196 -18.87 -9.42 -9.65
CA GLN A 196 -19.91 -10.21 -8.99
C GLN A 196 -20.53 -9.57 -7.73
N TYR A 197 -19.77 -8.79 -6.96
CA TYR A 197 -20.27 -8.05 -5.79
C TYR A 197 -21.04 -6.81 -6.23
N VAL A 198 -20.54 -6.07 -7.21
CA VAL A 198 -21.26 -4.93 -7.81
C VAL A 198 -22.59 -5.41 -8.39
N ALA A 199 -22.58 -6.52 -9.13
CA ALA A 199 -23.78 -7.15 -9.66
C ALA A 199 -24.78 -7.53 -8.56
N GLY A 200 -24.30 -8.20 -7.51
CA GLY A 200 -25.14 -8.63 -6.37
C GLY A 200 -25.74 -7.46 -5.61
N HIS A 201 -24.95 -6.44 -5.28
CA HIS A 201 -25.42 -5.24 -4.58
C HIS A 201 -26.46 -4.48 -5.40
N LEU A 202 -26.23 -4.32 -6.71
CA LEU A 202 -27.19 -3.63 -7.56
C LEU A 202 -28.46 -4.46 -7.76
N GLN A 203 -28.33 -5.78 -7.94
CA GLN A 203 -29.48 -6.68 -8.05
C GLN A 203 -30.35 -6.64 -6.80
N GLN A 204 -29.72 -6.67 -5.61
CA GLN A 204 -30.41 -6.53 -4.34
C GLN A 204 -31.08 -5.15 -4.21
N ALA A 205 -30.36 -4.07 -4.53
CA ALA A 205 -30.91 -2.72 -4.47
C ALA A 205 -32.13 -2.55 -5.39
N LEU A 206 -32.12 -3.12 -6.59
CA LEU A 206 -33.26 -3.09 -7.52
C LEU A 206 -34.45 -3.95 -7.03
N ALA A 207 -34.17 -5.04 -6.32
CA ALA A 207 -35.21 -5.89 -5.74
C ALA A 207 -35.87 -5.26 -4.49
N GLU A 208 -35.12 -4.48 -3.71
CA GLU A 208 -35.57 -3.89 -2.45
C GLU A 208 -36.04 -2.43 -2.56
N ASP A 209 -35.60 -1.67 -3.58
CA ASP A 209 -36.00 -0.27 -3.74
C ASP A 209 -37.52 -0.19 -4.03
N PRO A 210 -38.30 0.55 -3.21
CA PRO A 210 -39.76 0.65 -3.37
C PRO A 210 -40.21 1.16 -4.75
N ARG A 211 -39.35 1.88 -5.47
CA ARG A 211 -39.63 2.41 -6.81
C ARG A 211 -39.56 1.31 -7.88
N THR A 212 -38.74 0.28 -7.66
CA THR A 212 -38.49 -0.81 -8.61
C THR A 212 -39.05 -2.14 -8.14
N ALA A 213 -38.73 -2.63 -6.94
CA ALA A 213 -39.19 -3.92 -6.39
C ALA A 213 -39.18 -5.09 -7.40
N GLU A 214 -38.16 -5.17 -8.25
CA GLU A 214 -38.07 -6.15 -9.35
C GLU A 214 -37.06 -7.25 -9.01
N GLN A 215 -37.56 -8.44 -8.66
CA GLN A 215 -36.72 -9.60 -8.32
C GLN A 215 -36.21 -10.36 -9.57
N GLY A 216 -36.82 -10.12 -10.74
CA GLY A 216 -36.51 -10.80 -12.00
C GLY A 216 -35.38 -10.17 -12.83
N ILE A 217 -34.74 -9.12 -12.32
CA ILE A 217 -33.69 -8.39 -13.04
C ILE A 217 -32.33 -9.00 -12.71
N ARG A 218 -31.60 -9.37 -13.76
CA ARG A 218 -30.23 -9.86 -13.69
C ARG A 218 -29.29 -8.72 -14.04
N VAL A 219 -28.27 -8.57 -13.21
CA VAL A 219 -27.19 -7.60 -13.40
C VAL A 219 -25.94 -8.34 -13.83
N ARG A 220 -25.32 -7.88 -14.91
CA ARG A 220 -23.99 -8.35 -15.35
C ARG A 220 -23.07 -7.14 -15.44
N VAL A 221 -21.87 -7.27 -14.89
CA VAL A 221 -20.85 -6.21 -14.90
C VAL A 221 -19.67 -6.68 -15.73
N VAL A 222 -19.25 -5.87 -16.69
CA VAL A 222 -18.07 -6.09 -17.52
C VAL A 222 -17.28 -4.79 -17.49
N GLU A 223 -16.12 -4.80 -16.85
CA GLU A 223 -15.30 -3.59 -16.66
C GLU A 223 -16.14 -2.43 -16.05
N ASP A 224 -16.31 -1.34 -16.78
CA ASP A 224 -17.07 -0.14 -16.37
C ASP A 224 -18.52 -0.14 -16.89
N ASP A 225 -18.97 -1.23 -17.50
CA ASP A 225 -20.29 -1.38 -18.13
C ASP A 225 -21.20 -2.33 -17.33
N ILE A 226 -22.40 -1.86 -17.02
CA ILE A 226 -23.47 -2.62 -16.34
C ILE A 226 -24.56 -2.96 -17.33
N TYR A 227 -24.90 -4.23 -17.48
CA TYR A 227 -25.99 -4.71 -18.32
C TYR A 227 -27.15 -5.19 -17.45
N LEU A 228 -28.32 -4.55 -17.63
CA LEU A 228 -29.55 -4.90 -16.93
C LEU A 228 -30.45 -5.68 -17.89
N SER A 229 -30.69 -6.96 -17.56
CA SER A 229 -31.53 -7.85 -18.36
C SER A 229 -32.65 -8.44 -17.51
N GLY A 230 -33.80 -8.68 -18.13
CA GLY A 230 -34.98 -9.17 -17.42
C GLY A 230 -36.27 -8.71 -18.06
N GLN A 231 -37.37 -9.06 -17.40
CA GLN A 231 -38.72 -8.66 -17.80
C GLN A 231 -39.26 -7.65 -16.80
N VAL A 232 -39.89 -6.59 -17.31
CA VAL A 232 -40.61 -5.61 -16.51
C VAL A 232 -42.03 -5.46 -17.04
N THR A 233 -42.95 -5.08 -16.17
CA THR A 233 -44.40 -5.06 -16.46
C THR A 233 -44.84 -3.89 -17.36
N CYS A 234 -44.09 -2.79 -17.38
CA CYS A 234 -44.40 -1.63 -18.21
C CYS A 234 -43.16 -0.75 -18.47
N SER A 235 -43.25 0.13 -19.47
CA SER A 235 -42.17 1.08 -19.80
C SER A 235 -41.81 1.99 -18.62
N ARG A 236 -42.80 2.46 -17.84
CA ARG A 236 -42.54 3.26 -16.63
C ARG A 236 -41.66 2.52 -15.62
N ARG A 237 -41.84 1.20 -15.50
CA ARG A 237 -41.06 0.36 -14.57
C ARG A 237 -39.63 0.19 -15.08
N ARG A 238 -39.46 0.00 -16.39
CA ARG A 238 -38.16 0.02 -17.07
C ARG A 238 -37.38 1.30 -16.76
N ASP A 239 -38.02 2.45 -16.93
CA ASP A 239 -37.38 3.76 -16.71
C ASP A 239 -36.92 3.92 -15.25
N ARG A 240 -37.73 3.46 -14.29
CA ARG A 240 -37.38 3.50 -12.86
C ARG A 240 -36.20 2.59 -12.52
N VAL A 241 -36.12 1.40 -13.12
CA VAL A 241 -34.96 0.53 -12.94
C VAL A 241 -33.67 1.20 -13.42
N LEU A 242 -33.71 1.83 -14.59
CA LEU A 242 -32.55 2.51 -15.15
C LEU A 242 -32.13 3.73 -14.32
N GLU A 243 -33.10 4.47 -13.78
CA GLU A 243 -32.87 5.60 -12.88
C GLU A 243 -32.18 5.15 -11.59
N VAL A 244 -32.74 4.15 -10.89
CA VAL A 244 -32.15 3.61 -9.66
C VAL A 244 -30.73 3.08 -9.92
N ALA A 245 -30.51 2.39 -11.04
CA ALA A 245 -29.20 1.87 -11.37
C ALA A 245 -28.16 3.00 -11.58
N ARG A 246 -28.52 4.08 -12.28
CA ARG A 246 -27.63 5.23 -12.48
C ARG A 246 -27.39 6.03 -11.20
N GLU A 247 -28.40 6.15 -10.33
CA GLU A 247 -28.25 6.79 -9.02
C GLU A 247 -27.31 6.01 -8.09
N ARG A 248 -27.42 4.67 -8.10
CA ARG A 248 -26.63 3.80 -7.24
C ARG A 248 -25.21 3.59 -7.74
N MET A 249 -25.01 3.59 -9.05
CA MET A 249 -23.72 3.31 -9.70
C MET A 249 -23.31 4.47 -10.63
N PRO A 250 -23.03 5.68 -10.10
CA PRO A 250 -22.75 6.87 -10.92
C PRO A 250 -21.44 6.78 -11.70
N GLU A 251 -20.53 5.89 -11.30
CA GLU A 251 -19.24 5.66 -11.98
C GLU A 251 -19.33 4.65 -13.14
N TYR A 252 -20.48 4.00 -13.35
CA TYR A 252 -20.67 2.94 -14.35
C TYR A 252 -21.59 3.36 -15.49
N ARG A 253 -21.35 2.82 -16.69
CA ARG A 253 -22.24 2.99 -17.84
C ARG A 253 -23.32 1.91 -17.82
N VAL A 254 -24.57 2.34 -17.69
CA VAL A 254 -25.73 1.42 -17.60
C VAL A 254 -26.34 1.18 -18.98
N HIS A 255 -26.33 -0.08 -19.41
CA HIS A 255 -26.94 -0.61 -20.64
C HIS A 255 -28.28 -1.29 -20.34
N ASP A 256 -29.24 -1.01 -21.20
CA ASP A 256 -30.63 -1.42 -21.07
C ASP A 256 -30.98 -2.57 -22.02
N GLU A 257 -31.04 -3.79 -21.49
CA GLU A 257 -31.47 -5.01 -22.18
C GLU A 257 -32.81 -5.53 -21.61
N LEU A 258 -33.59 -4.65 -20.97
CA LEU A 258 -34.86 -5.01 -20.35
C LEU A 258 -35.96 -5.12 -21.42
N SER A 259 -36.79 -6.14 -21.26
CA SER A 259 -37.98 -6.35 -22.10
C SER A 259 -39.26 -6.02 -21.34
N VAL A 260 -40.21 -5.37 -22.02
CA VAL A 260 -41.51 -5.06 -21.43
C VAL A 260 -42.50 -6.15 -21.84
N VAL A 261 -43.02 -6.90 -20.88
CA VAL A 261 -44.05 -7.92 -21.14
C VAL A 261 -45.42 -7.25 -20.98
N ARG A 262 -46.20 -7.22 -22.06
CA ARG A 262 -47.62 -6.87 -21.98
C ARG A 262 -48.41 -8.11 -21.58
N PHE A 263 -49.17 -8.01 -20.50
CA PHE A 263 -50.10 -9.07 -20.12
C PHE A 263 -51.35 -8.97 -21.01
N ASP A 264 -51.37 -9.69 -22.14
CA ASP A 264 -52.54 -9.80 -23.03
C ASP A 264 -53.36 -11.07 -22.74
N GLY A 265 -53.58 -11.38 -21.46
CA GLY A 265 -54.41 -12.50 -21.01
C GLY A 265 -55.73 -12.02 -20.40
N PRO A 266 -56.88 -12.70 -20.64
CA PRO A 266 -58.14 -12.31 -20.03
C PRO A 266 -58.04 -12.40 -18.50
N VAL A 267 -58.37 -11.31 -17.82
CA VAL A 267 -58.49 -11.27 -16.36
C VAL A 267 -59.61 -12.22 -15.96
N ARG A 268 -59.29 -13.39 -15.42
CA ARG A 268 -60.25 -14.20 -14.68
C ARG A 268 -60.24 -13.72 -13.25
N GLU A 269 -61.35 -13.10 -12.82
CA GLU A 269 -61.63 -12.89 -11.40
C GLU A 269 -61.68 -14.24 -10.70
N GLU A 270 -60.65 -14.57 -9.93
CA GLU A 270 -60.75 -15.61 -8.92
C GLU A 270 -61.65 -15.11 -7.79
N ARG A 271 -62.87 -15.63 -7.71
CA ARG A 271 -63.68 -15.55 -6.50
C ARG A 271 -63.14 -16.58 -5.51
N LEU A 272 -62.55 -16.09 -4.43
CA LEU A 272 -62.26 -16.88 -3.25
C LEU A 272 -63.59 -17.32 -2.61
N THR A 273 -63.84 -18.63 -2.59
CA THR A 273 -64.83 -19.29 -1.72
C THR A 273 -64.19 -19.76 -0.44
#